data_AF-A0A416MLP7-F1
#
_entry.id   AF-A0A416MLP7-F1
#
_cell.length_a   1.000
_cell.length_b   1.000
_cell.length_c   1.000
_cell.angle_alpha   90.00
_cell.angle_beta   90.00
_cell.angle_gamma   90.00
#
_symmetry.space_group_name_H-M   'P 1'
#
loop_
_entity.id
_entity.type
_entity.pdbx_description
1 polymer ?
#
loop_
_entity_poly.entity_id
_entity_poly.type
_entity_poly.pdbx_seq_one_letter_code
_entity_poly.pdbx_strand_id
1 'polypeptide(L)'
;MIPFLGINLTKNPNNEQTNGNEFLIKKTPAKLTAEIQNQTAKLNDMAQKSQTSPVFSFIQYSTVTIFILIIASIFGAELSFVEEYHHTPWLYWFAAVFGIIGLSLSILSKRKSILFQRASEPLLSQLEDYLNDVDRILDVPDSAKEIDIFSFTYTITNNQIKIIKNAFPTYQFSNCIFKAYSDAENLYLAGLEGTYAFPLASITAIQTIKKRVRIMEWHKELPYNKGFYKQFHLSSDAYGCIHCNRYYIVELMHAEKSYGIYIPSYDISILEHLTRQKT
;
A
#
# COMPACT_ATOMS: atom_id res chain seq x y z
N MET A 1 17.73 -16.69 -12.37
CA MET A 1 17.64 -15.97 -11.09
C MET A 1 16.36 -16.35 -10.38
N ILE A 2 16.39 -16.70 -9.10
CA ILE A 2 15.26 -17.11 -8.27
C ILE A 2 14.82 -15.88 -7.43
N PRO A 3 13.57 -15.40 -7.49
CA PRO A 3 13.18 -14.21 -6.73
C PRO A 3 13.07 -14.54 -5.24
N PHE A 4 13.73 -13.77 -4.38
CA PHE A 4 13.74 -13.97 -2.92
C PHE A 4 12.31 -14.04 -2.33
N LEU A 5 11.48 -13.02 -2.57
CA LEU A 5 10.05 -13.02 -2.21
C LEU A 5 9.14 -13.52 -3.33
N GLY A 6 9.65 -14.43 -4.17
CA GLY A 6 8.86 -15.03 -5.25
C GLY A 6 8.13 -16.28 -4.77
N ILE A 7 6.89 -16.45 -5.21
CA ILE A 7 6.13 -17.69 -5.05
C ILE A 7 6.07 -18.42 -6.39
N ASN A 8 6.75 -19.57 -6.48
CA ASN A 8 6.83 -20.35 -7.71
C ASN A 8 5.60 -21.26 -7.86
N LEU A 9 4.78 -21.03 -8.89
CA LEU A 9 3.58 -21.81 -9.18
C LEU A 9 3.76 -22.82 -10.32
N THR A 10 4.98 -23.00 -10.84
CA THR A 10 5.24 -23.82 -12.04
C THR A 10 4.83 -25.28 -11.86
N LYS A 11 5.11 -25.87 -10.70
CA LYS A 11 4.81 -27.28 -10.39
C LYS A 11 3.66 -27.44 -9.42
N ASN A 12 3.42 -26.45 -8.56
CA ASN A 12 2.34 -26.47 -7.58
C ASN A 12 1.57 -25.14 -7.66
N PRO A 13 0.39 -25.12 -8.30
CA PRO A 13 -0.45 -23.92 -8.39
C PRO A 13 -0.93 -23.38 -7.05
N ASN A 14 -0.94 -24.21 -6.00
CA ASN A 14 -1.37 -23.85 -4.65
C ASN A 14 -0.18 -23.61 -3.71
N ASN A 15 1.01 -23.32 -4.26
CA ASN A 15 2.15 -22.97 -3.43
C ASN A 15 1.95 -21.59 -2.79
N GLU A 16 2.22 -21.48 -1.50
CA GLU A 16 2.14 -20.24 -0.73
C GLU A 16 3.51 -19.82 -0.19
N GLN A 17 4.55 -20.65 -0.35
CA GLN A 17 5.86 -20.39 0.21
C GLN A 17 6.72 -19.54 -0.72
N THR A 18 7.41 -18.57 -0.13
CA THR A 18 8.44 -17.78 -0.79
C THR A 18 9.76 -18.57 -0.88
N ASN A 19 10.63 -18.20 -1.82
CA ASN A 19 11.93 -18.83 -1.97
C ASN A 19 12.95 -18.42 -0.88
N GLY A 20 12.61 -17.44 -0.05
CA GLY A 20 13.53 -16.81 0.90
C GLY A 20 13.90 -17.65 2.12
N ASN A 21 13.22 -18.77 2.36
CA ASN A 21 13.44 -19.62 3.53
C ASN A 21 14.88 -20.12 3.70
N GLU A 22 15.64 -20.24 2.60
CA GLU A 22 17.06 -20.64 2.65
C GLU A 22 17.95 -19.60 3.35
N PHE A 23 17.52 -18.34 3.44
CA PHE A 23 18.26 -17.23 4.08
C PHE A 23 17.79 -16.93 5.50
N LEU A 24 16.74 -17.61 5.99
CA LEU A 24 16.11 -17.32 7.26
C LEU A 24 16.99 -17.77 8.43
N ILE A 25 17.48 -16.81 9.22
CA ILE A 25 18.34 -17.09 10.39
C ILE A 25 17.58 -17.05 11.72
N LYS A 26 16.43 -16.35 11.75
CA LYS A 26 15.60 -16.20 12.95
C LYS A 26 14.15 -16.03 12.54
N LYS A 27 13.25 -16.78 13.17
CA LYS A 27 11.84 -16.81 12.79
C LYS A 27 10.96 -16.13 13.82
N THR A 28 9.97 -15.38 13.36
CA THR A 28 8.92 -14.85 14.22
C THR A 28 8.06 -15.99 14.78
N PRO A 29 7.72 -16.00 16.08
CA PRO A 29 6.85 -17.02 16.65
C PRO A 29 5.51 -17.09 15.92
N ALA A 30 5.09 -18.31 15.54
CA ALA A 30 3.85 -18.52 14.77
C ALA A 30 2.61 -17.93 15.46
N LYS A 31 2.57 -17.95 16.80
CA LYS A 31 1.50 -17.33 17.58
C LYS A 31 1.40 -15.82 17.33
N LEU A 32 2.53 -15.11 17.27
CA LEU A 32 2.56 -13.68 17.04
C LEU A 32 2.17 -13.35 15.60
N THR A 33 2.67 -14.10 14.62
CA THR A 33 2.26 -13.96 13.21
C THR A 33 0.76 -14.17 13.03
N ALA A 34 0.18 -15.19 13.67
CA ALA A 34 -1.25 -15.46 13.60
C ALA A 34 -2.09 -14.34 14.25
N GLU A 35 -1.61 -13.78 15.35
CA GLU A 35 -2.28 -12.66 16.03
C GLU A 35 -2.24 -11.38 15.18
N ILE A 36 -1.11 -11.08 14.53
CA ILE A 36 -0.99 -9.97 13.56
C ILE A 36 -1.95 -10.18 12.37
N GLN A 37 -2.01 -11.38 11.81
CA GLN A 37 -2.94 -11.70 10.72
C GLN A 37 -4.40 -11.52 11.14
N ASN A 38 -4.76 -11.97 12.35
CA ASN A 38 -6.10 -11.81 12.90
C ASN A 38 -6.48 -10.33 13.09
N GLN A 39 -5.57 -9.51 13.63
CA GLN A 39 -5.82 -8.08 13.79
C GLN A 39 -5.95 -7.34 12.46
N THR A 40 -5.06 -7.62 11.50
CA THR A 40 -5.15 -7.07 10.14
C THR A 40 -6.46 -7.47 9.46
N ALA A 41 -6.92 -8.72 9.63
CA ALA A 41 -8.20 -9.17 9.10
C ALA A 41 -9.39 -8.41 9.72
N LYS A 42 -9.39 -8.19 11.04
CA LYS A 42 -10.42 -7.38 11.72
C LYS A 42 -10.44 -5.94 11.21
N LEU A 43 -9.27 -5.31 11.08
CA LEU A 43 -9.15 -3.96 10.53
C LEU A 43 -9.67 -3.87 9.10
N ASN A 44 -9.33 -4.85 8.25
CA ASN A 44 -9.81 -4.91 6.87
C ASN A 44 -11.32 -5.11 6.79
N ASP A 45 -11.89 -6.00 7.60
CA ASP A 45 -13.35 -6.20 7.69
C ASP A 45 -14.07 -4.93 8.15
N MET A 46 -13.52 -4.24 9.16
CA MET A 46 -14.05 -2.95 9.62
C MET A 46 -13.96 -1.88 8.54
N ALA A 47 -12.84 -1.80 7.81
CA ALA A 47 -12.66 -0.85 6.73
C ALA A 47 -13.64 -1.12 5.57
N GLN A 48 -13.84 -2.39 5.22
CA GLN A 48 -14.80 -2.77 4.19
C GLN A 48 -16.23 -2.41 4.61
N LYS A 49 -16.61 -2.65 5.87
CA LYS A 49 -17.92 -2.26 6.42
C LYS A 49 -18.07 -0.73 6.54
N SER A 50 -16.97 0.00 6.76
CA SER A 50 -17.00 1.46 6.88
C SER A 50 -17.19 2.15 5.53
N GLN A 51 -16.80 1.53 4.42
CA GLN A 51 -16.96 2.10 3.08
C GLN A 51 -18.42 2.48 2.79
N THR A 52 -18.58 3.68 2.25
CA THR A 52 -19.88 4.21 1.83
C THR A 52 -20.18 3.67 0.44
N SER A 53 -21.37 3.08 0.25
CA SER A 53 -21.77 2.57 -1.07
C SER A 53 -21.68 3.66 -2.14
N PRO A 54 -21.19 3.36 -3.35
CA PRO A 54 -21.13 4.33 -4.45
C PRO A 54 -22.48 5.00 -4.74
N VAL A 55 -23.58 4.27 -4.56
CA VAL A 55 -24.95 4.80 -4.74
C VAL A 55 -25.27 5.88 -3.72
N PHE A 56 -24.90 5.66 -2.45
CA PHE A 56 -25.11 6.64 -1.40
C PHE A 56 -24.31 7.91 -1.69
N SER A 57 -23.03 7.75 -2.06
CA SER A 57 -22.18 8.88 -2.45
C SER A 57 -22.76 9.64 -3.63
N PHE A 58 -23.25 8.94 -4.65
CA PHE A 58 -23.90 9.56 -5.81
C PHE A 58 -25.14 10.37 -5.42
N ILE A 59 -26.01 9.84 -4.56
CA ILE A 59 -27.20 10.55 -4.06
C ILE A 59 -26.77 11.80 -3.26
N GLN A 60 -25.77 11.67 -2.39
CA GLN A 60 -25.26 12.79 -1.61
C GLN A 60 -24.70 13.90 -2.51
N TYR A 61 -23.85 13.57 -3.48
CA TYR A 61 -23.29 14.56 -4.41
C TYR A 61 -24.36 15.19 -5.31
N SER A 62 -25.31 14.39 -5.79
CA SER A 62 -26.41 14.88 -6.64
C SER A 62 -27.30 15.84 -5.87
N THR A 63 -27.68 15.52 -4.63
CA THR A 63 -28.53 16.38 -3.79
C THR A 63 -27.86 17.71 -3.45
N VAL A 64 -26.56 17.70 -3.11
CA VAL A 64 -25.79 18.92 -2.87
C VAL A 64 -25.63 19.75 -4.16
N THR A 65 -25.39 19.11 -5.30
CA THR A 65 -25.25 19.82 -6.59
C THR A 65 -26.56 20.48 -7.00
N ILE A 66 -27.68 19.77 -6.92
CA ILE A 66 -29.01 20.32 -7.22
C ILE A 66 -29.30 21.50 -6.28
N PHE A 67 -29.00 21.37 -4.98
CA PHE A 67 -29.15 22.47 -4.04
C PHE A 67 -28.36 23.71 -4.46
N ILE A 68 -27.08 23.55 -4.81
CA ILE A 68 -26.22 24.66 -5.25
C ILE A 68 -26.76 25.30 -6.53
N LEU A 69 -27.24 24.51 -7.50
CA LEU A 69 -27.82 25.03 -8.75
C LEU A 69 -29.09 25.84 -8.49
N ILE A 70 -29.96 25.38 -7.59
CA ILE A 70 -31.17 26.13 -7.22
C ILE A 70 -30.80 27.45 -6.53
N ILE A 71 -29.85 27.41 -5.58
CA ILE A 71 -29.38 28.62 -4.91
C ILE A 71 -28.74 29.60 -5.90
N ALA A 72 -27.91 29.11 -6.83
CA ALA A 72 -27.32 29.95 -7.87
C ALA A 72 -28.38 30.57 -8.80
N SER A 73 -29.44 29.83 -9.13
CA SER A 73 -30.57 30.36 -9.90
C SER A 73 -31.30 31.48 -9.16
N ILE A 74 -31.53 31.33 -7.86
CA ILE A 74 -32.19 32.34 -7.02
C ILE A 74 -31.31 33.60 -6.93
N PHE A 75 -30.01 33.46 -6.72
CA PHE A 75 -29.10 34.62 -6.65
C PHE A 75 -28.81 35.27 -8.01
N GLY A 76 -29.02 34.54 -9.11
CA GLY A 76 -28.84 35.05 -10.47
C GLY A 76 -30.06 35.80 -11.02
N ALA A 77 -31.16 35.87 -10.26
CA ALA A 77 -32.36 36.56 -10.70
C ALA A 77 -32.22 38.09 -10.56
N GLU A 78 -32.74 38.80 -11.55
CA GLU A 78 -32.75 40.27 -11.57
C GLU A 78 -33.92 40.87 -10.75
N LEU A 79 -34.83 40.02 -10.28
CA LEU A 79 -36.01 40.41 -9.50
C LEU A 79 -35.69 40.56 -8.01
N SER A 80 -36.51 41.34 -7.29
CA SER A 80 -36.40 41.37 -5.83
C SER A 80 -36.85 40.03 -5.22
N PHE A 81 -36.30 39.65 -4.07
CA PHE A 81 -36.58 38.38 -3.39
C PHE A 81 -38.08 38.09 -3.22
N VAL A 82 -38.88 39.10 -2.86
CA VAL A 82 -40.32 38.95 -2.62
C VAL A 82 -41.06 38.66 -3.93
N GLU A 83 -40.73 39.38 -5.00
CA GLU A 83 -41.34 39.19 -6.32
C GLU A 83 -41.00 37.81 -6.90
N GLU A 84 -39.75 37.39 -6.74
CA GLU A 84 -39.34 36.08 -7.22
C GLU A 84 -39.95 34.92 -6.41
N TYR A 85 -40.06 35.05 -5.09
CA TYR A 85 -40.73 34.05 -4.27
C TYR A 85 -42.21 33.90 -4.65
N HIS A 86 -42.90 34.97 -5.01
CA HIS A 86 -44.28 34.88 -5.50
C HIS A 86 -44.38 34.23 -6.88
N HIS A 87 -43.40 34.44 -7.75
CA HIS A 87 -43.37 33.87 -9.10
C HIS A 87 -43.01 32.37 -9.11
N THR A 88 -41.99 31.98 -8.33
CA THR A 88 -41.43 30.61 -8.31
C THR A 88 -41.23 30.08 -6.88
N PRO A 89 -42.28 30.03 -6.03
CA PRO A 89 -42.16 29.63 -4.62
C PRO A 89 -41.67 28.18 -4.47
N TRP A 90 -41.99 27.32 -5.44
CA TRP A 90 -41.58 25.92 -5.44
C TRP A 90 -40.06 25.75 -5.42
N LEU A 91 -39.28 26.63 -6.07
CA LEU A 91 -37.80 26.56 -6.08
C LEU A 91 -37.22 26.67 -4.66
N TYR A 92 -37.77 27.56 -3.83
CA TYR A 92 -37.33 27.76 -2.45
C TYR A 92 -37.61 26.52 -1.59
N TRP A 93 -38.79 25.89 -1.76
CA TRP A 93 -39.13 24.65 -1.07
C TRP A 93 -38.24 23.48 -1.53
N PHE A 94 -37.93 23.38 -2.83
CA PHE A 94 -36.97 22.39 -3.31
C PHE A 94 -35.57 22.63 -2.75
N ALA A 95 -35.11 23.88 -2.70
CA ALA A 95 -33.83 24.22 -2.07
C ALA A 95 -33.80 23.76 -0.60
N ALA A 96 -34.85 24.04 0.17
CA ALA A 96 -34.94 23.60 1.56
C ALA A 96 -34.88 22.07 1.69
N VAL A 97 -35.66 21.33 0.89
CA VAL A 97 -35.68 19.85 0.92
C VAL A 97 -34.32 19.26 0.53
N PHE A 98 -33.75 19.69 -0.61
CA PHE A 98 -32.45 19.19 -1.06
C PHE A 98 -31.31 19.57 -0.11
N GLY A 99 -31.36 20.76 0.48
CA GLY A 99 -30.41 21.20 1.50
C GLY A 99 -30.46 20.33 2.76
N ILE A 100 -31.66 20.04 3.30
CA ILE A 100 -31.84 19.19 4.48
C ILE A 100 -31.34 17.76 4.20
N ILE A 101 -31.71 17.19 3.04
CA ILE A 101 -31.27 15.84 2.66
C ILE A 101 -29.74 15.80 2.52
N GLY A 102 -29.17 16.72 1.75
CA GLY A 102 -27.72 16.79 1.53
C GLY A 102 -26.92 16.97 2.82
N LEU A 103 -27.39 17.84 3.72
CA LEU A 103 -26.78 18.05 5.03
C LEU A 103 -26.87 16.80 5.90
N SER A 104 -28.05 16.16 5.97
CA SER A 104 -28.27 14.96 6.78
C SER A 104 -27.37 13.80 6.32
N LEU A 105 -27.25 13.58 5.01
CA LEU A 105 -26.36 12.57 4.43
C LEU A 105 -24.88 12.87 4.71
N SER A 106 -24.50 14.15 4.66
CA SER A 106 -23.14 14.59 4.97
C SER A 106 -22.77 14.41 6.44
N ILE A 107 -23.71 14.67 7.36
CA ILE A 107 -23.52 14.40 8.78
C ILE A 107 -23.40 12.90 9.03
N LEU A 108 -24.24 12.09 8.39
CA LEU A 108 -24.22 10.64 8.55
C LEU A 108 -22.91 10.01 8.06
N SER A 109 -22.43 10.41 6.88
CA SER A 109 -21.14 9.92 6.35
C SER A 109 -19.96 10.33 7.23
N LYS A 110 -19.95 11.59 7.72
CA LYS A 110 -18.93 12.06 8.66
C LYS A 110 -18.97 11.30 9.99
N ARG A 111 -20.17 11.06 10.54
CA ARG A 111 -20.33 10.27 11.77
C ARG A 111 -19.82 8.83 11.58
N LYS A 112 -20.13 8.20 10.45
CA LYS A 112 -19.65 6.85 10.11
C LYS A 112 -18.12 6.79 10.07
N SER A 113 -17.49 7.77 9.42
CA SER A 113 -16.02 7.89 9.35
C SER A 113 -15.39 8.07 10.73
N ILE A 114 -15.94 8.95 11.57
CA ILE A 114 -15.44 9.17 12.94
C ILE A 114 -15.58 7.92 13.80
N LEU A 115 -16.72 7.22 13.71
CA LEU A 115 -16.94 5.98 14.45
C LEU A 115 -15.97 4.89 14.02
N PHE A 116 -15.71 4.76 12.72
CA PHE A 116 -14.70 3.84 12.20
C PHE A 116 -13.32 4.17 12.77
N GLN A 117 -12.88 5.43 12.68
CA GLN A 117 -11.57 5.85 13.17
C GLN A 117 -11.39 5.54 14.66
N ARG A 118 -12.38 5.87 15.50
CA ARG A 118 -12.34 5.57 16.94
C ARG A 118 -12.33 4.09 17.24
N ALA A 119 -13.06 3.30 16.46
CA ALA A 119 -13.10 1.85 16.64
C ALA A 119 -11.82 1.16 16.15
N SER A 120 -11.15 1.71 15.13
CA SER A 120 -9.90 1.17 14.59
C SER A 120 -8.68 1.53 15.43
N GLU A 121 -8.68 2.68 16.10
CA GLU A 121 -7.55 3.18 16.90
C GLU A 121 -6.97 2.15 17.89
N PRO A 122 -7.75 1.49 18.77
CA PRO A 122 -7.19 0.49 19.68
C PRO A 122 -6.61 -0.73 18.95
N LEU A 123 -7.20 -1.13 17.82
CA LEU A 123 -6.69 -2.25 17.02
C LEU A 123 -5.38 -1.90 16.32
N LEU A 124 -5.25 -0.65 15.85
CA LEU A 124 -4.02 -0.14 15.25
C LEU A 124 -2.90 -0.05 16.29
N SER A 125 -3.19 0.48 17.48
CA SER A 125 -2.24 0.53 18.58
C SER A 125 -1.77 -0.87 18.97
N GLN A 126 -2.70 -1.83 19.08
CA GLN A 126 -2.34 -3.21 19.40
C GLN A 126 -1.53 -3.88 18.29
N LEU A 127 -1.82 -3.58 17.02
CA LEU A 127 -1.04 -4.06 15.89
C LEU A 127 0.39 -3.49 15.92
N GLU A 128 0.55 -2.20 16.25
CA GLU A 128 1.85 -1.56 16.43
C GLU A 128 2.65 -2.20 17.56
N ASP A 129 2.01 -2.49 18.71
CA ASP A 129 2.63 -3.23 19.81
C ASP A 129 3.14 -4.61 19.35
N TYR A 130 2.34 -5.33 18.56
CA TYR A 130 2.77 -6.63 18.01
C TYR A 130 3.93 -6.51 17.02
N LEU A 131 3.96 -5.47 16.18
CA LEU A 131 5.08 -5.24 15.26
C LEU A 131 6.36 -4.87 16.02
N ASN A 132 6.25 -4.05 17.06
CA ASN A 132 7.37 -3.74 17.96
C ASN A 132 7.87 -4.99 18.70
N ASP A 133 6.96 -5.89 19.08
CA ASP A 133 7.32 -7.19 19.65
C ASP A 133 8.07 -8.07 18.64
N VAL A 134 7.69 -8.06 17.36
CA VAL A 134 8.44 -8.74 16.29
C VAL A 134 9.86 -8.20 16.23
N ASP A 135 10.04 -6.89 16.17
CA ASP A 135 11.37 -6.28 16.08
C ASP A 135 12.26 -6.64 17.28
N ARG A 136 11.69 -6.57 18.49
CA ARG A 136 12.38 -6.96 19.72
C ARG A 136 12.74 -8.44 19.71
N ILE A 137 11.81 -9.31 19.34
CA ILE A 137 12.06 -10.76 19.26
C ILE A 137 13.12 -11.06 18.22
N LEU A 138 13.18 -10.30 17.12
CA LEU A 138 14.14 -10.49 16.04
C LEU A 138 15.49 -9.81 16.28
N ASP A 139 15.66 -9.09 17.40
CA ASP A 139 16.85 -8.27 17.71
C ASP A 139 17.18 -7.25 16.61
N VAL A 140 16.16 -6.60 16.03
CA VAL A 140 16.36 -5.58 14.99
C VAL A 140 16.99 -4.33 15.61
N PRO A 141 18.12 -3.83 15.10
CA PRO A 141 18.78 -2.65 15.67
C PRO A 141 18.04 -1.36 15.32
N ASP A 142 18.11 -0.36 16.20
CA ASP A 142 17.51 0.98 15.99
C ASP A 142 18.05 1.71 14.74
N SER A 143 19.26 1.33 14.29
CA SER A 143 19.85 1.89 13.06
C SER A 143 19.21 1.36 11.78
N ALA A 144 18.40 0.30 11.86
CA ALA A 144 17.78 -0.32 10.69
C ALA A 144 16.89 0.66 9.93
N LYS A 145 16.86 0.51 8.61
CA LYS A 145 16.11 1.39 7.71
C LYS A 145 14.96 0.63 7.11
N GLU A 146 13.78 1.22 7.17
CA GLU A 146 12.61 0.65 6.51
C GLU A 146 12.77 0.72 4.99
N ILE A 147 12.63 -0.43 4.34
CA ILE A 147 12.63 -0.57 2.89
C ILE A 147 11.45 -1.40 2.44
N ASP A 148 11.05 -1.17 1.21
CA ASP A 148 10.06 -1.97 0.53
C ASP A 148 10.74 -3.01 -0.37
N ILE A 149 10.20 -4.22 -0.40
CA ILE A 149 10.65 -5.29 -1.28
C ILE A 149 9.45 -5.87 -2.00
N PHE A 150 9.59 -6.09 -3.30
CA PHE A 150 8.53 -6.66 -4.10
C PHE A 150 8.40 -8.17 -3.92
N SER A 151 7.18 -8.59 -3.58
CA SER A 151 6.73 -9.98 -3.59
C SER A 151 5.81 -10.24 -4.78
N PHE A 152 5.91 -11.41 -5.41
CA PHE A 152 5.07 -11.76 -6.56
C PHE A 152 5.01 -13.26 -6.84
N THR A 153 3.92 -13.70 -7.46
CA THR A 153 3.77 -15.07 -7.97
C THR A 153 4.30 -15.18 -9.39
N TYR A 154 4.99 -16.28 -9.70
CA TYR A 154 5.56 -16.49 -11.04
C TYR A 154 5.54 -17.96 -11.48
N THR A 155 5.59 -18.17 -12.78
CA THR A 155 5.95 -19.47 -13.37
C THR A 155 7.28 -19.38 -14.11
N ILE A 156 7.89 -20.53 -14.34
CA ILE A 156 9.06 -20.70 -15.18
C ILE A 156 8.59 -21.32 -16.50
N THR A 157 8.84 -20.62 -17.60
CA THR A 157 8.58 -21.12 -18.96
C THR A 157 9.83 -20.87 -19.79
N ASN A 158 10.37 -21.90 -20.46
CA ASN A 158 11.61 -21.82 -21.23
C ASN A 158 12.78 -21.21 -20.42
N ASN A 159 12.94 -21.63 -19.17
CA ASN A 159 13.94 -21.10 -18.21
C ASN A 159 13.82 -19.59 -17.92
N GLN A 160 12.72 -18.94 -18.27
CA GLN A 160 12.46 -17.53 -17.97
C GLN A 160 11.35 -17.38 -16.92
N ILE A 161 11.52 -16.39 -16.04
CA ILE A 161 10.48 -15.99 -15.09
C ILE A 161 9.37 -15.27 -15.83
N LYS A 162 8.16 -15.80 -15.74
CA LYS A 162 6.93 -15.14 -16.17
C LYS A 162 6.12 -14.78 -14.92
N ILE A 163 6.05 -13.49 -14.62
CA ILE A 163 5.23 -12.96 -13.53
C ILE A 163 3.76 -13.22 -13.87
N ILE A 164 3.05 -13.86 -12.96
CA ILE A 164 1.61 -14.10 -13.08
C ILE A 164 0.91 -12.82 -12.63
N LYS A 165 0.00 -12.32 -13.46
CA LYS A 165 -0.92 -11.27 -13.05
C LYS A 165 -2.02 -11.95 -12.24
N ASN A 166 -2.22 -11.53 -10.99
CA ASN A 166 -3.28 -12.09 -10.14
C ASN A 166 -4.67 -11.94 -10.81
N ALA A 167 -5.63 -12.77 -10.39
CA ALA A 167 -6.98 -12.82 -10.98
C ALA A 167 -7.74 -11.48 -10.91
N PHE A 168 -7.34 -10.57 -10.02
CA PHE A 168 -7.63 -9.15 -10.16
C PHE A 168 -6.55 -8.51 -11.07
N PRO A 169 -6.91 -7.99 -12.26
CA PRO A 169 -5.97 -7.54 -13.29
C PRO A 169 -5.14 -6.29 -12.91
N THR A 170 -5.05 -5.97 -11.64
CA THR A 170 -4.59 -4.68 -11.12
C THR A 170 -3.17 -4.70 -10.54
N TYR A 171 -2.64 -5.81 -10.01
CA TYR A 171 -1.34 -5.80 -9.32
C TYR A 171 -0.39 -6.89 -9.80
N GLN A 172 0.84 -6.50 -10.17
CA GLN A 172 1.93 -7.43 -10.55
C GLN A 172 2.84 -7.76 -9.36
N PHE A 173 2.90 -6.85 -8.39
CA PHE A 173 3.77 -6.94 -7.22
C PHE A 173 2.98 -6.51 -5.99
N SER A 174 3.19 -7.23 -4.88
CA SER A 174 2.86 -6.79 -3.54
C SER A 174 4.07 -6.10 -2.94
N ASN A 175 3.83 -5.02 -2.20
CA ASN A 175 4.88 -4.26 -1.56
C ASN A 175 5.03 -4.74 -0.12
N CYS A 176 6.18 -5.29 0.24
CA CYS A 176 6.41 -5.85 1.57
C CYS A 176 7.40 -4.97 2.34
N ILE A 177 7.02 -4.58 3.55
CA ILE A 177 7.87 -3.76 4.44
C ILE A 177 8.91 -4.66 5.11
N PHE A 178 10.17 -4.24 5.03
CA PHE A 178 11.30 -4.84 5.73
C PHE A 178 12.13 -3.76 6.43
N LYS A 179 12.80 -4.13 7.51
CA LYS A 179 13.88 -3.34 8.12
C LYS A 179 15.22 -3.90 7.65
N ALA A 180 16.00 -3.08 6.95
CA ALA A 180 17.30 -3.42 6.42
C ALA A 180 18.43 -2.83 7.28
N TYR A 181 19.45 -3.64 7.53
CA TYR A 181 20.69 -3.24 8.22
C TYR A 181 21.83 -4.14 7.75
N SER A 182 23.07 -3.77 8.04
CA SER A 182 24.23 -4.61 7.71
C SER A 182 25.30 -4.53 8.80
N ASP A 183 26.11 -5.58 8.86
CA ASP A 183 27.38 -5.57 9.59
C ASP A 183 28.55 -5.69 8.61
N ALA A 184 29.71 -6.19 9.07
CA ALA A 184 30.88 -6.37 8.23
C ALA A 184 30.74 -7.50 7.20
N GLU A 185 29.86 -8.48 7.45
CA GLU A 185 29.78 -9.72 6.70
C GLU A 185 28.46 -9.87 5.94
N ASN A 186 27.36 -9.37 6.49
CA ASN A 186 26.01 -9.67 6.02
C ASN A 186 25.15 -8.40 5.85
N LEU A 187 24.30 -8.44 4.82
CA LEU A 187 23.08 -7.66 4.73
C LEU A 187 21.96 -8.44 5.44
N TYR A 188 21.20 -7.77 6.29
CA TYR A 188 20.04 -8.33 6.97
C TYR A 188 18.77 -7.66 6.49
N LEU A 189 17.74 -8.49 6.30
CA LEU A 189 16.38 -8.04 6.05
C LEU A 189 15.48 -8.66 7.12
N ALA A 190 14.94 -7.84 8.02
CA ALA A 190 13.98 -8.28 9.03
C ALA A 190 12.56 -7.89 8.60
N GLY A 191 11.65 -8.85 8.59
CA GLY A 191 10.24 -8.63 8.28
C GLY A 191 9.34 -9.49 9.17
N LEU A 192 8.05 -9.50 8.86
CA LEU A 192 7.04 -10.19 9.68
C LEU A 192 7.34 -11.68 9.90
N GLU A 193 7.89 -12.37 8.91
CA GLU A 193 8.20 -13.81 8.99
C GLU A 193 9.49 -14.11 9.77
N GLY A 194 10.40 -13.14 9.84
CA GLY A 194 11.68 -13.30 10.50
C GLY A 194 12.81 -12.45 9.91
N THR A 195 14.03 -12.76 10.32
CA THR A 195 15.26 -12.13 9.83
C THR A 195 15.96 -13.05 8.84
N TYR A 196 16.28 -12.48 7.69
CA TYR A 196 17.04 -13.12 6.62
C TYR A 196 18.43 -12.50 6.55
N ALA A 197 19.46 -13.34 6.39
CA ALA A 197 20.84 -12.90 6.26
C ALA A 197 21.40 -13.24 4.88
N PHE A 198 22.03 -12.26 4.25
CA PHE A 198 22.66 -12.38 2.95
C PHE A 198 24.13 -12.00 3.08
N PRO A 199 25.08 -12.92 2.89
CA PRO A 199 26.49 -12.58 2.89
C PRO A 199 26.76 -11.49 1.86
N LEU A 200 27.42 -10.41 2.26
CA LEU A 200 27.76 -9.30 1.36
C LEU A 200 28.62 -9.79 0.18
N ALA A 201 29.51 -10.75 0.44
CA ALA A 201 30.32 -11.41 -0.57
C ALA A 201 29.50 -12.22 -1.59
N SER A 202 28.26 -12.58 -1.28
CA SER A 202 27.36 -13.27 -2.23
C SER A 202 26.72 -12.32 -3.24
N ILE A 203 26.70 -11.01 -2.96
CA ILE A 203 26.05 -10.02 -3.82
C ILE A 203 26.93 -9.77 -5.04
N THR A 204 26.43 -10.12 -6.22
CA THR A 204 27.21 -10.07 -7.46
C THR A 204 27.00 -8.78 -8.24
N ALA A 205 25.79 -8.21 -8.17
CA ALA A 205 25.45 -6.99 -8.90
C ALA A 205 24.16 -6.36 -8.37
N ILE A 206 23.95 -5.09 -8.70
CA ILE A 206 22.65 -4.42 -8.60
C ILE A 206 22.22 -4.01 -10.01
N GLN A 207 21.18 -4.65 -10.54
CA GLN A 207 20.70 -4.38 -11.90
C GLN A 207 19.55 -3.37 -11.91
N THR A 208 19.60 -2.43 -12.87
CA THR A 208 18.49 -1.51 -13.14
C THR A 208 17.54 -2.09 -14.18
N ILE A 209 16.27 -2.27 -13.82
CA ILE A 209 15.22 -2.73 -14.74
C ILE A 209 14.31 -1.56 -15.14
N LYS A 210 14.40 -1.14 -16.41
CA LYS A 210 13.60 -0.05 -17.00
C LYS A 210 12.20 -0.53 -17.41
N LYS A 211 11.44 -1.05 -16.45
CA LYS A 211 10.06 -1.51 -16.67
C LYS A 211 9.14 -0.86 -15.64
N ARG A 212 8.01 -0.34 -16.12
CA ARG A 212 6.98 0.23 -15.26
C ARG A 212 6.31 -0.86 -14.42
N VAL A 213 6.24 -0.62 -13.12
CA VAL A 213 5.54 -1.47 -12.14
C VAL A 213 4.47 -0.64 -11.42
N ARG A 214 3.37 -1.31 -11.07
CA ARG A 214 2.23 -0.72 -10.36
C ARG A 214 2.17 -1.32 -8.95
N ILE A 215 2.14 -0.46 -7.95
CA ILE A 215 2.24 -0.75 -6.53
C ILE A 215 1.00 -0.15 -5.87
N MET A 216 0.27 -0.91 -5.06
CA MET A 216 -0.96 -0.39 -4.46
C MET A 216 -0.72 0.30 -3.10
N GLU A 217 0.30 -0.14 -2.37
CA GLU A 217 0.51 0.26 -0.99
C GLU A 217 1.77 1.13 -0.89
N TRP A 218 1.58 2.37 -0.47
CA TRP A 218 2.65 3.30 -0.17
C TRP A 218 2.88 3.30 1.34
N HIS A 219 4.04 2.78 1.76
CA HIS A 219 4.35 2.59 3.18
C HIS A 219 5.22 3.70 3.78
N LYS A 220 5.56 4.74 3.00
CA LYS A 220 6.45 5.81 3.45
C LYS A 220 5.69 6.97 4.07
N GLU A 221 6.28 7.58 5.11
CA GLU A 221 5.71 8.72 5.83
C GLU A 221 5.40 9.91 4.92
N LEU A 222 6.35 10.26 4.03
CA LEU A 222 6.16 11.33 3.08
C LEU A 222 5.42 10.83 1.83
N PRO A 223 4.49 11.62 1.27
CA PRO A 223 3.84 11.28 0.01
C PRO A 223 4.87 11.08 -1.12
N TYR A 224 4.57 10.15 -2.03
CA TYR A 224 5.41 9.77 -3.19
C TYR A 224 5.87 10.94 -4.07
N ASN A 225 5.15 12.06 -4.08
CA ASN A 225 5.43 13.25 -4.88
C ASN A 225 6.03 14.42 -4.08
N LYS A 226 6.44 14.19 -2.82
CA LYS A 226 7.01 15.21 -1.93
C LYS A 226 8.42 14.81 -1.46
N GLY A 227 9.18 15.82 -1.03
CA GLY A 227 10.49 15.63 -0.40
C GLY A 227 11.46 14.81 -1.25
N PHE A 228 12.15 13.87 -0.59
CA PHE A 228 13.11 12.94 -1.20
C PHE A 228 12.50 12.15 -2.37
N TYR A 229 11.20 11.83 -2.34
CA TYR A 229 10.60 10.94 -3.33
C TYR A 229 10.34 11.60 -4.69
N LYS A 230 10.33 12.94 -4.75
CA LYS A 230 10.09 13.71 -5.99
C LYS A 230 11.10 13.36 -7.10
N GLN A 231 12.35 13.02 -6.72
CA GLN A 231 13.41 12.68 -7.68
C GLN A 231 13.14 11.40 -8.48
N PHE A 232 12.28 10.51 -7.97
CA PHE A 232 11.98 9.23 -8.64
C PHE A 232 10.87 9.35 -9.69
N HIS A 233 10.25 10.53 -9.84
CA HIS A 233 9.22 10.81 -10.84
C HIS A 233 8.09 9.75 -10.84
N LEU A 234 7.66 9.38 -9.63
CA LEU A 234 6.56 8.44 -9.41
C LEU A 234 5.23 9.11 -9.82
N SER A 235 4.28 8.31 -10.30
CA SER A 235 2.92 8.79 -10.63
C SER A 235 1.86 7.94 -9.93
N SER A 236 0.64 8.45 -9.77
CA SER A 236 -0.49 7.68 -9.25
C SER A 236 -1.58 7.56 -10.29
N ASP A 237 -2.38 6.50 -10.24
CA ASP A 237 -3.63 6.42 -11.01
C ASP A 237 -4.87 6.79 -10.18
N ALA A 238 -6.04 6.76 -10.82
CA ALA A 238 -7.33 7.08 -10.19
C ALA A 238 -7.70 6.15 -9.02
N TYR A 239 -7.07 4.97 -8.92
CA TYR A 239 -7.24 4.03 -7.81
C TYR A 239 -6.20 4.24 -6.71
N GLY A 240 -5.41 5.31 -6.77
CA GLY A 240 -4.36 5.64 -5.79
C GLY A 240 -3.11 4.77 -5.92
N CYS A 241 -3.00 3.91 -6.94
CA CYS A 241 -1.84 3.04 -7.08
C CYS A 241 -0.66 3.81 -7.62
N ILE A 242 0.51 3.59 -7.03
CA ILE A 242 1.77 4.23 -7.39
C ILE A 242 2.42 3.47 -8.54
N HIS A 243 2.93 4.22 -9.49
CA HIS A 243 3.63 3.72 -10.67
C HIS A 243 5.09 4.11 -10.59
N CYS A 244 5.94 3.09 -10.57
CA CYS A 244 7.37 3.22 -10.55
C CYS A 244 7.92 2.83 -11.93
N ASN A 245 8.65 3.74 -12.58
CA ASN A 245 9.09 3.55 -13.98
C ASN A 245 10.30 2.61 -14.14
N ARG A 246 10.95 2.29 -13.03
CA ARG A 246 12.08 1.37 -12.97
C ARG A 246 12.10 0.69 -11.61
N TYR A 247 12.73 -0.46 -11.52
CA TYR A 247 13.03 -1.10 -10.25
C TYR A 247 14.41 -1.73 -10.31
N TYR A 248 14.90 -2.21 -9.19
CA TYR A 248 16.22 -2.77 -9.08
C TYR A 248 16.15 -4.24 -8.68
N ILE A 249 17.15 -5.01 -9.09
CA ILE A 249 17.34 -6.37 -8.61
C ILE A 249 18.74 -6.47 -8.02
N VAL A 250 18.83 -6.76 -6.72
CA VAL A 250 20.09 -7.15 -6.08
C VAL A 250 20.28 -8.63 -6.33
N GLU A 251 21.30 -8.95 -7.13
CA GLU A 251 21.65 -10.31 -7.51
C GLU A 251 22.61 -10.90 -6.50
N LEU A 252 22.36 -12.15 -6.10
CA LEU A 252 23.22 -12.86 -5.17
C LEU A 252 23.38 -14.33 -5.56
N MET A 253 24.54 -14.89 -5.23
CA MET A 253 24.88 -16.30 -5.45
C MET A 253 24.86 -17.06 -4.12
N HIS A 254 23.97 -18.03 -4.01
CA HIS A 254 23.85 -18.89 -2.83
C HIS A 254 23.67 -20.35 -3.25
N ALA A 255 24.48 -21.25 -2.70
CA ALA A 255 24.46 -22.68 -3.02
C ALA A 255 24.38 -22.97 -4.54
N GLU A 256 25.27 -22.31 -5.32
CA GLU A 256 25.36 -22.41 -6.79
C GLU A 256 24.13 -21.91 -7.56
N LYS A 257 23.16 -21.29 -6.88
CA LYS A 257 21.98 -20.70 -7.50
C LYS A 257 22.04 -19.18 -7.42
N SER A 258 21.59 -18.54 -8.49
CA SER A 258 21.39 -17.10 -8.55
C SER A 258 20.02 -16.74 -7.97
N TYR A 259 19.98 -15.85 -6.99
CA TYR A 259 18.77 -15.25 -6.42
C TYR A 259 18.71 -13.75 -6.71
N GLY A 260 17.51 -13.17 -6.59
CA GLY A 260 17.26 -11.74 -6.82
C GLY A 260 16.33 -11.15 -5.79
N ILE A 261 16.73 -10.04 -5.16
CA ILE A 261 15.88 -9.21 -4.29
C ILE A 261 15.36 -8.04 -5.13
N TYR A 262 14.04 -7.93 -5.28
CA TYR A 262 13.39 -6.97 -6.17
C TYR A 262 12.95 -5.73 -5.38
N ILE A 263 13.43 -4.56 -5.76
CA ILE A 263 13.35 -3.36 -4.91
C ILE A 263 12.80 -2.18 -5.74
N PRO A 264 11.82 -1.43 -5.21
CA PRO A 264 11.35 -0.20 -5.85
C PRO A 264 12.48 0.83 -5.97
N SER A 265 12.33 1.75 -6.94
CA SER A 265 13.38 2.72 -7.20
C SER A 265 13.69 3.64 -6.03
N TYR A 266 12.73 3.86 -5.13
CA TYR A 266 12.84 4.85 -4.06
C TYR A 266 13.62 4.38 -2.84
N ASP A 267 13.88 3.07 -2.70
CA ASP A 267 14.65 2.52 -1.58
C ASP A 267 16.06 2.05 -1.97
N ILE A 268 16.43 2.19 -3.25
CA ILE A 268 17.72 1.68 -3.76
C ILE A 268 18.93 2.28 -3.04
N SER A 269 18.88 3.57 -2.72
CA SER A 269 19.98 4.28 -2.05
C SER A 269 20.33 3.69 -0.68
N ILE A 270 19.35 3.10 0.01
CA ILE A 270 19.56 2.43 1.29
C ILE A 270 20.39 1.16 1.06
N LEU A 271 20.05 0.36 0.05
CA LEU A 271 20.80 -0.85 -0.25
C LEU A 271 22.17 -0.58 -0.85
N GLU A 272 22.33 0.45 -1.69
CA GLU A 272 23.66 0.85 -2.16
C GLU A 272 24.59 1.20 -0.98
N HIS A 273 24.04 1.90 0.02
CA HIS A 273 24.79 2.21 1.23
C HIS A 273 25.12 0.97 2.07
N LEU A 274 24.12 0.11 2.34
CA LEU A 274 24.30 -1.08 3.19
C LEU A 274 25.18 -2.16 2.54
N THR A 275 25.16 -2.28 1.22
CA THR A 275 25.92 -3.29 0.45
C THR A 275 27.27 -2.78 -0.04
N ARG A 276 27.50 -1.46 0.01
CA ARG A 276 28.68 -0.77 -0.56
C ARG A 276 28.83 -0.97 -2.08
N GLN A 277 27.75 -1.37 -2.76
CA GLN A 277 27.69 -1.49 -4.21
C GLN A 277 26.91 -0.31 -4.81
N LYS A 278 27.21 0.03 -6.06
CA LYS A 278 26.50 1.07 -6.81
C LYS A 278 25.84 0.47 -8.05
N THR A 279 24.71 1.06 -8.44
CA THR A 279 23.98 0.73 -9.68
C THR A 279 24.66 1.20 -10.95
#